data_AF-A0A1Y3D8C5-F1
#
_entry.id   AF-A0A1Y3D8C5-F1
#
_cell.length_a   1.000
_cell.length_b   1.000
_cell.length_c   1.000
_cell.angle_alpha   90.00
_cell.angle_beta   90.00
_cell.angle_gamma   90.00
#
_symmetry.space_group_name_H-M   'P 1'
#
loop_
_entity.id
_entity.type
_entity.pdbx_description
1 polymer ?
#
loop_
_entity_poly.entity_id
_entity_poly.type
_entity_poly.pdbx_seq_one_letter_code
_entity_poly.pdbx_strand_id
1 'polypeptide(L)'
;MSLLIKRLYAVGTKGKAKDKIFEAKRNSLEKFVLNIKKVADSENPTDKAVTKVFVDTLDEAYALLSQDNGHLLNLTSQDGQRALHELSKVKVEYF
;
A
#
# COMPACT_ATOMS: atom_id res chain seq x y z
N MET A 1 23.05 -9.93 1.54
CA MET A 1 22.21 -9.83 0.33
C MET A 1 20.78 -9.68 0.78
N SER A 2 20.09 -8.60 0.44
CA SER A 2 18.63 -8.52 0.60
C SER A 2 18.00 -9.39 -0.49
N LEU A 3 17.09 -10.30 -0.10
CA LEU A 3 16.29 -11.05 -1.07
C LEU A 3 15.36 -10.06 -1.79
N LEU A 4 15.27 -10.17 -3.12
CA LEU A 4 14.38 -9.34 -3.91
C LEU A 4 12.91 -9.66 -3.56
N ILE A 5 12.10 -8.63 -3.34
CA ILE A 5 10.67 -8.80 -3.09
C ILE A 5 9.98 -9.17 -4.40
N LYS A 6 9.33 -10.33 -4.39
CA LYS A 6 8.50 -10.83 -5.48
C LYS A 6 7.11 -10.20 -5.44
N ARG A 7 6.49 -10.13 -4.26
CA ARG A 7 5.11 -9.64 -4.07
C ARG A 7 4.90 -8.99 -2.71
N LEU A 8 4.07 -7.94 -2.71
CA LEU A 8 3.48 -7.36 -1.51
C LEU A 8 1.96 -7.51 -1.61
N TYR A 9 1.35 -8.21 -0.66
CA TYR A 9 -0.07 -8.53 -0.74
C TYR A 9 -0.76 -8.63 0.61
N ALA A 10 -2.08 -8.52 0.62
CA ALA A 10 -2.94 -8.72 1.78
C ALA A 10 -4.10 -9.64 1.41
N VAL A 11 -4.65 -10.34 2.40
CA VAL A 11 -5.85 -11.17 2.23
C VAL A 11 -6.98 -10.50 2.99
N GLY A 12 -8.08 -10.20 2.30
CA GLY A 12 -9.25 -9.62 2.94
C GLY A 12 -9.92 -10.63 3.87
N THR A 13 -10.40 -10.16 5.02
CA THR A 13 -10.85 -11.04 6.11
C THR A 13 -12.36 -11.03 6.34
N LYS A 14 -13.10 -10.10 5.72
CA LYS A 14 -14.53 -9.87 6.01
C LYS A 14 -15.31 -9.39 4.79
N GLY A 15 -16.63 -9.58 4.82
CA GLY A 15 -17.57 -9.07 3.83
C GLY A 15 -17.22 -9.50 2.39
N LYS A 16 -17.44 -8.61 1.43
CA LYS A 16 -17.15 -8.84 -0.01
C LYS A 16 -15.65 -8.99 -0.32
N ALA A 17 -14.77 -8.68 0.63
CA ALA A 17 -13.33 -8.79 0.49
C ALA A 17 -12.78 -10.10 1.09
N LYS A 18 -13.62 -10.91 1.77
CA LYS A 18 -13.18 -12.14 2.41
C LYS A 18 -12.53 -13.09 1.39
N ASP A 19 -11.37 -13.62 1.76
CA ASP A 19 -10.55 -14.56 0.97
C ASP A 19 -10.01 -13.99 -0.36
N LYS A 20 -10.23 -12.70 -0.63
CA LYS A 20 -9.67 -12.02 -1.80
C LYS A 20 -8.25 -11.55 -1.52
N ILE A 21 -7.38 -11.78 -2.51
CA ILE A 21 -6.01 -11.26 -2.50
C ILE A 21 -6.03 -9.85 -3.07
N PHE A 22 -5.41 -8.93 -2.34
CA PHE A 22 -5.10 -7.58 -2.78
C PHE A 22 -3.58 -7.49 -2.93
N GLU A 23 -3.10 -7.06 -4.08
CA GLU A 23 -1.67 -7.06 -4.40
C GLU A 23 -1.21 -5.68 -4.87
N ALA A 24 0.04 -5.33 -4.56
CA ALA A 24 0.68 -4.12 -5.05
C ALA A 24 0.86 -4.25 -6.56
N LYS A 25 0.22 -3.35 -7.30
CA LYS A 25 0.31 -3.29 -8.76
C LYS A 25 0.78 -1.92 -9.18
N ARG A 26 1.49 -1.89 -10.31
CA ARG A 26 1.84 -0.65 -10.98
C ARG A 26 0.57 0.06 -11.47
N ASN A 27 0.56 1.37 -11.34
CA ASN A 27 -0.49 2.22 -11.89
C ASN A 27 -0.27 2.46 -13.39
N SER A 28 -1.12 3.29 -14.00
CA SER A 28 -0.98 3.69 -15.41
C SER A 28 0.31 4.47 -15.75
N LEU A 29 1.09 4.87 -14.74
CA LEU A 29 2.40 5.51 -14.89
C LEU A 29 3.54 4.51 -14.64
N GLU A 30 3.25 3.21 -14.59
CA GLU A 30 4.20 2.14 -14.27
C GLU A 30 4.86 2.25 -12.89
N LYS A 31 4.22 2.93 -11.93
CA LYS A 31 4.72 3.11 -10.55
C LYS A 31 3.86 2.40 -9.52
N PHE A 32 4.48 1.91 -8.44
CA PHE A 32 3.77 1.53 -7.23
C PHE A 32 3.37 2.78 -6.44
N VAL A 33 2.23 2.71 -5.75
CA VAL A 33 1.64 3.87 -5.08
C VAL A 33 1.53 3.62 -3.58
N LEU A 34 2.09 4.55 -2.81
CA LEU A 34 1.85 4.67 -1.38
C LEU A 34 1.05 5.95 -1.11
N ASN A 35 0.31 5.93 -0.03
CA ASN A 35 -0.52 7.02 0.45
C ASN A 35 -0.02 7.40 1.84
N ILE A 36 0.22 8.67 2.12
CA ILE A 36 0.61 9.13 3.46
C ILE A 36 -0.64 9.52 4.23
N LYS A 37 -0.81 8.96 5.44
CA LYS A 37 -1.79 9.48 6.40
C LYS A 37 -1.31 10.84 6.89
N LYS A 38 -1.99 11.92 6.49
CA LYS A 38 -1.83 13.21 7.17
C LYS A 38 -2.51 13.11 8.54
N VAL A 39 -1.80 13.45 9.61
CA VAL A 39 -2.44 13.71 10.91
C VAL A 39 -3.39 14.89 10.69
N ALA A 40 -4.67 14.74 11.05
CA ALA A 40 -5.62 15.82 10.88
C ALA A 40 -5.18 16.99 11.78
N ASP A 41 -4.80 18.11 11.18
CA ASP A 41 -4.63 19.36 11.92
C ASP A 41 -6.01 19.85 12.35
N SER A 42 -6.12 20.29 13.60
CA SER A 42 -7.35 20.77 14.23
C SER A 42 -8.02 21.94 13.49
N GLU A 43 -7.28 22.63 12.61
CA GLU A 43 -7.76 23.79 11.87
C GLU A 43 -8.42 23.45 10.52
N ASN A 44 -8.15 22.27 9.93
CA ASN A 44 -8.70 21.88 8.62
C ASN A 44 -9.00 20.37 8.54
N PRO A 45 -10.10 19.89 9.18
CA PRO A 45 -10.43 18.46 9.25
C PRO A 45 -10.81 17.82 7.89
N THR A 46 -11.11 18.64 6.87
CA THR A 46 -11.56 18.22 5.53
C THR A 46 -10.44 18.15 4.50
N ASP A 47 -9.25 18.69 4.79
CA ASP A 47 -8.11 18.64 3.86
C ASP A 47 -7.37 17.29 3.98
N LYS A 48 -8.07 16.23 3.61
CA LYS A 48 -7.49 14.90 3.37
C LYS A 48 -6.74 14.90 2.04
N ALA A 49 -5.79 15.81 1.87
CA ALA A 49 -4.79 15.70 0.82
C ALA A 49 -3.96 14.45 1.13
N VAL A 50 -4.44 13.30 0.65
CA VAL A 50 -3.72 12.04 0.72
C VAL A 50 -2.55 12.16 -0.24
N THR A 51 -1.42 12.66 0.24
CA THR A 51 -0.19 12.74 -0.53
C THR A 51 0.14 11.34 -1.03
N LYS A 52 0.24 11.19 -2.35
CA LYS A 52 0.64 9.94 -2.98
C LYS A 52 2.14 9.99 -3.23
N VAL A 53 2.82 8.91 -2.87
CA VAL A 53 4.22 8.68 -3.21
C VAL A 53 4.26 7.61 -4.29
N PHE A 54 5.01 7.87 -5.35
CA PHE A 54 5.19 6.96 -6.47
C PHE A 54 6.61 6.41 -6.44
N VAL A 55 6.75 5.09 -6.55
CA VAL A 55 8.05 4.39 -6.53
C VAL A 55 8.12 3.36 -7.65
N ASP A 56 9.34 3.01 -8.05
CA ASP A 56 9.60 2.15 -9.20
C ASP A 56 9.60 0.66 -8.86
N THR A 57 9.96 0.33 -7.61
CA THR A 57 10.20 -1.03 -7.16
C THR A 57 9.37 -1.40 -5.93
N LEU A 58 9.16 -2.71 -5.72
CA LEU A 58 8.54 -3.22 -4.50
C LEU A 58 9.44 -3.03 -3.28
N ASP A 59 10.76 -3.05 -3.46
CA ASP A 59 11.73 -2.81 -2.39
C ASP A 59 11.64 -1.37 -1.87
N GLU A 60 11.56 -0.38 -2.76
CA GLU A 60 11.31 1.02 -2.37
C GLU A 60 9.95 1.19 -1.68
N ALA A 61 8.91 0.52 -2.21
CA ALA A 61 7.59 0.56 -1.59
C ALA A 61 7.62 -0.03 -0.18
N TYR A 62 8.30 -1.17 0.00
CA TYR A 62 8.44 -1.82 1.30
C TYR A 62 9.27 -0.97 2.27
N ALA A 63 10.36 -0.35 1.80
CA ALA A 63 11.21 0.52 2.60
C ALA A 63 10.41 1.72 3.12
N LEU A 64 9.63 2.40 2.28
CA LEU A 64 8.77 3.51 2.70
C LEU A 64 7.65 3.06 3.64
N LEU A 65 7.04 1.91 3.35
CA LEU A 65 5.98 1.34 4.19
C LEU A 65 6.49 0.97 5.59
N SER A 66 7.78 0.64 5.70
CA SER A 66 8.45 0.27 6.95
C SER A 66 8.92 1.47 7.77
N GLN A 67 8.87 2.69 7.22
CA GLN A 67 9.08 3.89 8.00
C GLN A 67 7.86 4.17 8.87
N ASP A 68 8.09 4.56 10.13
CA ASP A 68 7.03 4.93 11.10
C ASP A 68 6.43 6.33 10.81
N ASN A 69 6.07 6.56 9.55
CA ASN A 69 5.64 7.85 9.01
C ASN A 69 4.21 7.79 8.45
N GLY A 70 3.43 6.76 8.79
CA GLY A 70 2.03 6.64 8.38
C GLY A 70 1.81 6.35 6.89
N HIS A 71 2.78 5.72 6.22
CA HIS A 71 2.60 5.24 4.85
C HIS A 71 1.60 4.08 4.80
N LEU A 72 0.77 4.08 3.77
CA LEU A 72 -0.17 3.02 3.43
C LEU A 72 0.10 2.57 2.00
N LEU A 73 0.28 1.28 1.81
CA LEU A 73 0.46 0.72 0.48
C LEU A 73 -0.89 0.53 -0.21
N ASN A 74 -0.94 0.92 -1.48
CA ASN A 74 -2.11 0.73 -2.32
C ASN A 74 -2.10 -0.67 -2.93
N LEU A 75 -3.04 -1.52 -2.51
CA LEU A 75 -3.21 -2.87 -3.01
C LEU A 75 -4.50 -2.97 -3.83
N THR A 76 -4.47 -3.76 -4.89
CA THR A 76 -5.60 -3.92 -5.81
C THR A 76 -5.97 -5.39 -5.94
N SER A 77 -7.26 -5.70 -5.86
CA SER A 77 -7.77 -7.05 -6.11
C SER A 77 -7.91 -7.34 -7.60
N GLN A 78 -8.17 -8.60 -7.94
CA GLN A 78 -8.44 -9.00 -9.33
C GLN A 78 -9.66 -8.28 -9.94
N ASP A 79 -10.64 -7.91 -9.11
CA ASP A 79 -11.87 -7.21 -9.54
C ASP A 79 -11.68 -5.68 -9.62
N GLY A 80 -10.45 -5.17 -9.47
CA GLY A 80 -10.15 -3.74 -9.49
C GLY A 80 -10.49 -2.99 -8.20
N GLN A 81 -10.92 -3.67 -7.14
CA GLN A 81 -11.13 -3.03 -5.84
C GLN A 81 -9.79 -2.67 -5.22
N ARG A 82 -9.73 -1.50 -4.58
CA ARG A 82 -8.49 -0.99 -3.96
C ARG A 82 -8.61 -0.99 -2.45
N ALA A 83 -7.50 -1.28 -1.78
CA ALA A 83 -7.37 -1.22 -0.34
C ALA A 83 -6.06 -0.54 0.04
N LEU A 84 -6.08 0.22 1.14
CA LEU A 84 -4.89 0.84 1.71
C LEU A 84 -4.49 0.05 2.95
N HIS A 85 -3.24 -0.41 3.01
CA HIS A 85 -2.75 -1.24 4.11
C HIS A 85 -1.45 -0.70 4.69
N GLU A 86 -1.38 -0.70 6.01
CA GLU A 86 -0.15 -0.52 6.78
C GLU A 86 0.70 -1.79 6.69
N LEU A 87 2.01 -1.67 6.98
CA LEU A 87 2.95 -2.79 6.99
C LEU A 87 2.41 -4.00 7.79
N SER A 88 1.79 -3.76 8.94
CA SER A 88 1.26 -4.80 9.83
C SER A 88 0.20 -5.72 9.20
N LYS A 89 -0.38 -5.31 8.07
CA LYS A 89 -1.39 -6.08 7.32
C LYS A 89 -0.88 -6.61 5.98
N VAL A 90 0.34 -6.24 5.58
CA VAL A 90 0.96 -6.66 4.32
C VAL A 90 1.85 -7.87 4.56
N LYS A 91 1.71 -8.87 3.69
CA LYS A 91 2.59 -10.03 3.57
C LYS A 91 3.61 -9.77 2.47
N VAL A 92 4.84 -10.23 2.71
CA VAL A 92 5.97 -10.10 1.77
C VAL A 92 6.34 -11.49 1.28
N GLU A 93 6.39 -11.66 -0.05
CA GLU A 93 6.92 -12.86 -0.70
C GLU A 93 8.25 -12.48 -1.37
N TYR A 94 9.30 -13.27 -1.11
CA TYR A 94 10.62 -13.12 -1.71
C TYR A 94 10.85 -14.18 -2.79
N PHE A 95 11.83 -13.97 -3.68
CA PHE A 95 12.29 -14.98 -4.63
C PHE A 95 13.11 -16.09 -3.97
#